data_AF-Q0QX34-F1
#
_entry.id   AF-Q0QX34-F1
#
_cell.length_a   1.000
_cell.length_b   1.000
_cell.length_c   1.000
_cell.angle_alpha   90.00
_cell.angle_beta   90.00
_cell.angle_gamma   90.00
#
_symmetry.space_group_name_H-M   'P 1'
#
loop_
_entity.id
_entity.type
_entity.pdbx_description
1 polymer ?
#
loop_
_entity_poly.entity_id
_entity_poly.type
_entity_poly.pdbx_seq_one_letter_code
_entity_poly.pdbx_strand_id
1 'polypeptide(L)'
;VMAKCNITQENIAAIGITNQRETTIVWDKNTGVPIYNAIVWQCRRTADICDELKERDGLVGYIRENTGLVLDAYFSGTKIKWILDNVEGAREKAEKGELLFGTVDSWLVWKLTNGKVHVTDYTNASRTMIFNIKNLEWDERMLKELDIPRSM
;
A
#
# COMPACT_ATOMS: atom_id res chain seq x y z
N VAL A 1 -6.19 -26.63 -5.58
CA VAL A 1 -6.36 -27.44 -4.34
C VAL A 1 -7.75 -28.06 -4.29
N MET A 2 -8.83 -27.28 -4.41
CA MET A 2 -10.21 -27.82 -4.41
C MET A 2 -10.44 -28.98 -5.38
N ALA A 3 -10.09 -28.79 -6.66
CA ALA A 3 -10.19 -29.85 -7.68
C ALA A 3 -9.32 -31.09 -7.39
N LYS A 4 -8.19 -30.91 -6.68
CA LYS A 4 -7.33 -32.05 -6.26
C LYS A 4 -7.93 -32.83 -5.10
N CYS A 5 -8.66 -32.16 -4.22
CA CYS A 5 -9.29 -32.77 -3.04
C CYS A 5 -10.77 -33.13 -3.26
N ASN A 6 -11.29 -32.97 -4.48
CA ASN A 6 -12.69 -33.19 -4.84
C ASN A 6 -13.70 -32.49 -3.90
N ILE A 7 -13.39 -31.25 -3.49
CA ILE A 7 -14.27 -30.42 -2.65
C ILE A 7 -14.86 -29.26 -3.46
N THR A 8 -16.03 -28.79 -3.05
CA THR A 8 -16.72 -27.64 -3.64
C THR A 8 -16.63 -26.41 -2.72
N GLN A 9 -17.09 -25.25 -3.20
CA GLN A 9 -17.12 -24.01 -2.42
C GLN A 9 -17.96 -24.13 -1.14
N GLU A 10 -19.01 -24.95 -1.15
CA GLU A 10 -19.90 -25.17 0.00
C GLU A 10 -19.20 -25.88 1.17
N ASN A 11 -18.07 -26.55 0.90
CA ASN A 11 -17.28 -27.22 1.92
C ASN A 11 -16.27 -26.28 2.60
N ILE A 12 -16.16 -25.02 2.16
CA ILE A 12 -15.18 -24.05 2.66
C ILE A 12 -15.88 -23.09 3.62
N ALA A 13 -15.59 -23.21 4.91
CA ALA A 13 -16.15 -22.31 5.92
C ALA A 13 -15.61 -20.87 5.79
N ALA A 14 -14.33 -20.71 5.46
CA ALA A 14 -13.67 -19.41 5.34
C ALA A 14 -12.39 -19.48 4.50
N ILE A 15 -11.91 -18.32 4.06
CA ILE A 15 -10.62 -18.13 3.39
C ILE A 15 -9.74 -17.22 4.25
N GLY A 16 -8.56 -17.70 4.62
CA GLY A 16 -7.51 -16.88 5.22
C GLY A 16 -6.56 -16.35 4.16
N ILE A 17 -6.17 -15.08 4.26
CA ILE A 17 -5.23 -14.44 3.34
C ILE A 17 -3.95 -14.08 4.09
N THR A 18 -2.82 -14.46 3.51
CA THR A 18 -1.48 -14.01 3.90
C THR A 18 -0.68 -13.73 2.64
N ASN A 19 0.29 -12.83 2.72
CA ASN A 19 0.96 -12.28 1.55
C ASN A 19 2.40 -11.85 1.86
N GLN A 20 3.18 -11.66 0.80
CA GLN A 20 4.39 -10.85 0.91
C GLN A 20 4.00 -9.41 1.28
N ARG A 21 4.65 -8.89 2.33
CA ARG A 21 4.38 -7.55 2.87
C ARG A 21 5.11 -6.48 2.05
N GLU A 22 4.82 -5.21 2.37
CA GLU A 22 5.35 -3.96 1.79
C GLU A 22 5.09 -3.72 0.28
N THR A 23 4.92 -4.78 -0.52
CA THR A 23 4.75 -4.70 -1.97
C THR A 23 3.54 -3.84 -2.32
N THR A 24 3.78 -2.80 -3.12
CA THR A 24 2.80 -1.75 -3.44
C THR A 24 2.14 -1.99 -4.78
N ILE A 25 0.81 -1.93 -4.81
CA ILE A 25 -0.01 -1.97 -6.03
C ILE A 25 -0.92 -0.74 -6.02
N VAL A 26 -1.00 -0.06 -7.17
CA VAL A 26 -1.95 1.04 -7.41
C VAL A 26 -2.76 0.70 -8.64
N TRP A 27 -4.09 0.82 -8.55
CA TRP A 27 -5.00 0.49 -9.64
C TRP A 27 -6.12 1.51 -9.78
N ASP A 28 -6.70 1.57 -10.96
CA ASP A 28 -7.87 2.38 -11.25
C ASP A 28 -9.12 1.75 -10.62
N LYS A 29 -9.81 2.53 -9.78
CA LYS A 29 -10.98 2.11 -9.00
C LYS A 29 -12.14 1.62 -9.86
N ASN A 30 -12.32 2.22 -11.04
CA ASN A 30 -13.47 1.97 -11.91
C ASN A 30 -13.23 0.75 -12.80
N THR A 31 -11.99 0.56 -13.27
CA THR A 31 -11.65 -0.52 -14.20
C THR A 31 -11.03 -1.74 -13.53
N GLY A 32 -10.45 -1.58 -12.33
CA GLY A 32 -9.70 -2.63 -11.65
C GLY A 32 -8.37 -2.98 -12.31
N VAL A 33 -7.87 -2.10 -13.19
CA VAL A 33 -6.62 -2.29 -13.94
C VAL A 33 -5.49 -1.60 -13.18
N PRO A 34 -4.38 -2.30 -12.89
CA PRO A 34 -3.18 -1.68 -12.33
C PRO A 34 -2.63 -0.59 -13.26
N ILE A 35 -2.29 0.57 -12.71
CA ILE A 35 -1.68 1.66 -13.49
C ILE A 35 -0.17 1.45 -13.70
N TYR A 36 0.42 0.54 -12.92
CA TYR A 36 1.81 0.16 -13.00
C TYR A 36 2.01 -1.24 -12.40
N ASN A 37 3.17 -1.84 -12.66
CA ASN A 37 3.56 -3.09 -12.03
C ASN A 37 3.63 -2.96 -10.51
N ALA A 38 3.38 -4.06 -9.81
CA ALA A 38 3.64 -4.12 -8.37
C ALA A 38 5.11 -3.81 -8.07
N ILE A 39 5.37 -2.84 -7.19
CA ILE A 39 6.75 -2.54 -6.76
C ILE A 39 7.04 -3.38 -5.53
N VAL A 40 7.87 -4.41 -5.72
CA VAL A 40 8.21 -5.38 -4.68
C VAL A 40 9.04 -4.73 -3.57
N TRP A 41 8.92 -5.25 -2.36
CA TRP A 41 9.63 -4.83 -1.15
C TRP A 41 11.17 -4.73 -1.32
N GLN A 42 11.77 -5.62 -2.11
CA GLN A 42 13.22 -5.60 -2.40
C GLN A 42 13.67 -4.44 -3.29
N CYS A 43 12.74 -3.78 -3.98
CA CYS A 43 13.09 -2.76 -4.96
C CYS A 43 13.68 -1.51 -4.29
N ARG A 44 14.86 -1.10 -4.74
CA ARG A 44 15.63 0.05 -4.23
C ARG A 44 15.39 1.37 -4.96
N ARG A 45 14.48 1.42 -5.94
CA ARG A 45 14.28 2.59 -6.81
C ARG A 45 13.91 3.88 -6.08
N THR A 46 13.45 3.79 -4.84
CA THR A 46 13.03 4.93 -4.03
C THR A 46 14.07 5.33 -3.00
N ALA A 47 15.32 4.89 -3.15
CA ALA A 47 16.43 5.29 -2.29
C ALA A 47 16.64 6.81 -2.28
N ASP A 48 16.62 7.46 -3.45
CA ASP A 48 16.78 8.91 -3.55
C ASP A 48 15.64 9.66 -2.83
N ILE A 49 14.39 9.18 -2.96
CA ILE A 49 13.25 9.71 -2.20
C ILE A 49 13.48 9.56 -0.68
N CYS A 50 14.05 8.44 -0.24
CA CYS A 50 14.39 8.25 1.17
C CYS A 50 15.49 9.22 1.63
N ASP A 51 16.48 9.50 0.78
CA ASP A 51 17.56 10.43 1.12
C ASP A 51 17.02 11.87 1.20
N GLU A 52 16.14 12.29 0.28
CA GLU A 52 15.44 13.58 0.37
C GLU A 52 14.60 13.71 1.65
N LEU A 53 13.95 12.63 2.11
CA LEU A 53 13.16 12.63 3.34
C LEU A 53 14.04 12.67 4.59
N LYS A 54 15.29 12.17 4.55
CA LYS A 54 16.22 12.25 5.70
C LYS A 54 16.64 13.68 6.00
N GLU A 55 16.74 14.52 4.97
CA GLU A 55 17.11 15.94 5.10
C GLU A 55 15.98 16.78 5.73
N ARG A 56 14.76 16.22 5.90
CA ARG A 56 13.66 16.92 6.57
C ARG A 56 13.81 16.84 8.09
N ASP A 57 13.96 18.00 8.71
CA ASP A 57 14.17 18.14 10.15
C ASP A 57 13.15 17.34 10.98
N GLY A 58 13.68 16.41 11.79
CA GLY A 58 12.91 15.60 12.74
C GLY A 58 12.06 14.48 12.12
N LEU A 59 12.03 14.32 10.79
CA LEU A 59 11.17 13.32 10.14
C LEU A 59 11.62 11.89 10.44
N VAL A 60 12.92 11.60 10.44
CA VAL A 60 13.45 10.26 10.75
C VAL A 60 13.05 9.81 12.16
N GLY A 61 13.15 10.71 13.15
CA GLY A 61 12.72 10.44 14.52
C GLY A 61 11.22 10.22 14.60
N TYR A 62 10.44 11.05 13.90
CA TYR A 62 8.99 10.93 13.84
C TYR A 62 8.52 9.60 13.23
N ILE A 63 9.11 9.16 12.10
CA ILE A 63 8.79 7.89 11.45
C ILE A 63 9.03 6.73 12.43
N ARG A 64 10.19 6.71 13.07
CA ARG A 64 10.54 5.65 14.03
C ARG A 64 9.57 5.62 15.20
N GLU A 65 9.22 6.78 15.72
CA GLU A 65 8.32 6.88 16.86
C GLU A 65 6.88 6.46 16.52
N ASN A 66 6.35 6.87 15.37
CA ASN A 66 4.93 6.71 15.03
C ASN A 66 4.61 5.45 14.24
N THR A 67 5.59 4.93 13.49
CA THR A 67 5.42 3.72 12.65
C THR A 67 6.23 2.52 13.16
N GLY A 68 7.24 2.76 14.01
CA GLY A 68 8.21 1.72 14.43
C GLY A 68 9.23 1.36 13.35
N LEU A 69 9.20 2.03 12.20
CA LEU A 69 10.03 1.72 11.04
C LEU A 69 11.25 2.63 10.95
N VAL A 70 12.23 2.19 10.17
CA VAL A 70 13.33 3.05 9.70
C VAL A 70 12.94 3.70 8.37
N LEU A 71 13.57 4.82 8.01
CA LEU A 71 13.38 5.41 6.70
C LEU A 71 14.24 4.66 5.67
N ASP A 72 13.58 3.82 4.87
CA ASP A 72 14.23 2.97 3.87
C ASP A 72 13.28 2.62 2.70
N ALA A 73 13.84 2.36 1.51
CA ALA A 73 13.06 2.02 0.32
C ALA A 73 12.31 0.68 0.43
N TYR A 74 12.53 -0.08 1.51
CA TYR A 74 11.81 -1.33 1.78
C TYR A 74 10.28 -1.13 1.89
N PHE A 75 9.82 0.00 2.45
CA PHE A 75 8.42 0.23 2.80
C PHE A 75 7.56 0.83 1.68
N SER A 76 6.23 0.71 1.81
CA SER A 76 5.28 1.04 0.74
C SER A 76 5.16 2.53 0.43
N GLY A 77 5.25 3.42 1.42
CA GLY A 77 4.97 4.85 1.28
C GLY A 77 5.76 5.53 0.16
N THR A 78 7.08 5.29 0.10
CA THR A 78 7.92 5.88 -0.96
C THR A 78 7.63 5.27 -2.33
N LYS A 79 7.17 4.01 -2.39
CA LYS A 79 6.76 3.34 -3.64
C LYS A 79 5.46 3.92 -4.18
N ILE A 80 4.51 4.27 -3.31
CA ILE A 80 3.28 4.97 -3.69
C ILE A 80 3.64 6.32 -4.32
N LYS A 81 4.42 7.13 -3.60
CA LYS A 81 4.92 8.41 -4.10
C LYS A 81 5.58 8.26 -5.48
N TRP A 82 6.48 7.30 -5.62
CA TRP A 82 7.16 7.03 -6.90
C TRP A 82 6.17 6.74 -8.04
N ILE A 83 5.14 5.92 -7.81
CA ILE A 83 4.13 5.64 -8.84
C ILE A 83 3.37 6.92 -9.23
N LEU A 84 2.93 7.70 -8.24
CA LEU A 84 2.18 8.93 -8.48
C LEU A 84 2.99 9.98 -9.24
N ASP A 85 4.31 10.04 -9.00
CA ASP A 85 5.21 11.02 -9.61
C ASP A 85 5.72 10.59 -10.99
N ASN A 86 5.75 9.28 -11.29
CA ASN A 86 6.36 8.76 -12.52
C ASN A 86 5.36 8.22 -13.56
N VAL A 87 4.14 7.87 -13.16
CA VAL A 87 3.11 7.38 -14.07
C VAL A 87 2.27 8.56 -14.55
N GLU A 88 2.25 8.78 -15.86
CA GLU A 88 1.52 9.89 -16.48
C GLU A 88 0.04 9.90 -16.07
N GLY A 89 -0.44 11.04 -15.58
CA GLY A 89 -1.82 11.22 -15.11
C GLY A 89 -2.17 10.53 -13.79
N ALA A 90 -1.26 9.78 -13.15
CA ALA A 90 -1.56 9.07 -11.91
C ALA A 90 -1.91 10.03 -10.76
N ARG A 91 -1.13 11.10 -10.60
CA ARG A 91 -1.38 12.16 -9.61
C ARG A 91 -2.79 12.73 -9.72
N GLU A 92 -3.18 13.18 -10.90
CA GLU A 92 -4.49 13.80 -11.12
C GLU A 92 -5.65 12.84 -10.82
N LYS A 93 -5.50 11.56 -11.20
CA LYS A 93 -6.51 10.54 -10.91
C LYS A 93 -6.58 10.22 -9.41
N ALA A 94 -5.44 10.19 -8.71
CA ALA A 94 -5.40 9.99 -7.27
C ALA A 94 -6.14 11.11 -6.50
N GLU A 95 -5.91 12.37 -6.88
CA GLU A 95 -6.61 13.53 -6.28
C GLU A 95 -8.13 13.50 -6.52
N LYS A 96 -8.56 12.90 -7.64
CA LYS A 96 -9.99 12.68 -7.94
C LYS A 96 -10.59 11.47 -7.21
N GLY A 97 -9.80 10.71 -6.45
CA GLY A 97 -10.23 9.47 -5.81
C GLY A 97 -10.52 8.33 -6.80
N GLU A 98 -9.92 8.38 -7.98
CA GLU A 98 -10.08 7.38 -9.04
C GLU A 98 -9.02 6.27 -8.96
N LEU A 99 -7.97 6.45 -8.15
CA LEU A 99 -6.97 5.42 -7.87
C LEU A 99 -7.14 4.86 -6.46
N LEU A 100 -6.88 3.57 -6.33
CA LEU A 100 -6.75 2.88 -5.05
C LEU A 100 -5.33 2.37 -4.86
N PHE A 101 -4.86 2.43 -3.61
CA PHE A 101 -3.62 1.80 -3.16
C PHE A 101 -3.94 0.53 -2.36
N GLY A 102 -3.06 -0.46 -2.46
CA GLY A 102 -3.08 -1.59 -1.56
C GLY A 102 -1.74 -2.32 -1.49
N THR A 103 -1.50 -2.92 -0.34
CA THR A 103 -0.63 -4.09 -0.24
C THR A 103 -1.31 -5.30 -0.91
N VAL A 104 -0.58 -6.41 -1.03
CA VAL A 104 -1.06 -7.58 -1.81
C VAL A 104 -2.36 -8.16 -1.24
N ASP A 105 -2.57 -8.13 0.08
CA ASP A 105 -3.83 -8.54 0.71
C ASP A 105 -5.01 -7.68 0.24
N SER A 106 -4.89 -6.35 0.27
CA SER A 106 -5.95 -5.45 -0.19
C SER A 106 -6.27 -5.67 -1.67
N TRP A 107 -5.26 -5.86 -2.50
CA TRP A 107 -5.45 -6.17 -3.91
C TRP A 107 -6.19 -7.49 -4.10
N LEU A 108 -5.79 -8.55 -3.39
CA LEU A 108 -6.44 -9.85 -3.48
C LEU A 108 -7.90 -9.79 -3.01
N VAL A 109 -8.18 -9.14 -1.87
CA VAL A 109 -9.55 -8.95 -1.38
C VAL A 109 -10.38 -8.15 -2.39
N TRP A 110 -9.83 -7.08 -2.95
CA TRP A 110 -10.50 -6.28 -3.97
C TRP A 110 -10.86 -7.12 -5.20
N LYS A 111 -9.94 -7.94 -5.70
CA LYS A 111 -10.20 -8.83 -6.85
C LYS A 111 -11.18 -9.95 -6.53
N LEU A 112 -11.06 -10.59 -5.36
CA LEU A 112 -11.96 -11.68 -4.93
C LEU A 112 -13.38 -11.19 -4.68
N THR A 113 -13.56 -9.93 -4.30
CA THR A 113 -14.87 -9.32 -4.06
C THR A 113 -15.41 -8.53 -5.26
N ASN A 114 -14.73 -8.59 -6.41
CA ASN A 114 -15.06 -7.85 -7.62
C ASN A 114 -15.25 -6.34 -7.37
N GLY A 115 -14.33 -5.75 -6.61
CA GLY A 115 -14.27 -4.32 -6.29
C GLY A 115 -15.22 -3.84 -5.19
N LYS A 116 -15.94 -4.73 -4.52
CA LYS A 116 -16.88 -4.36 -3.45
C LYS A 116 -16.20 -4.00 -2.14
N VAL A 117 -15.04 -4.60 -1.84
CA VAL A 117 -14.34 -4.42 -0.56
C VAL A 117 -12.89 -4.01 -0.81
N HIS A 118 -12.49 -2.89 -0.22
CA HIS A 118 -11.11 -2.41 -0.18
C HIS A 118 -10.69 -2.28 1.28
N VAL A 119 -9.81 -3.17 1.74
CA VAL A 119 -9.46 -3.31 3.15
C VAL A 119 -8.05 -3.88 3.31
N THR A 120 -7.40 -3.57 4.42
CA THR A 120 -6.15 -4.15 4.90
C THR A 120 -6.31 -4.48 6.39
N ASP A 121 -5.49 -5.37 6.92
CA ASP A 121 -5.38 -5.56 8.36
C ASP A 121 -4.28 -4.67 8.97
N TYR A 122 -4.22 -4.61 10.31
CA TYR A 122 -3.21 -3.83 11.04
C TYR A 122 -1.79 -4.30 10.76
N THR A 123 -1.57 -5.61 10.55
CA THR A 123 -0.23 -6.13 10.34
C THR A 123 0.31 -5.70 8.99
N ASN A 124 -0.48 -5.71 7.91
CA ASN A 124 -0.07 -5.15 6.62
C ASN A 124 0.02 -3.63 6.65
N ALA A 125 -0.97 -2.94 7.24
CA ALA A 125 -0.99 -1.47 7.32
C ALA A 125 0.26 -0.91 8.01
N SER A 126 0.71 -1.54 9.10
CA SER A 126 1.92 -1.13 9.84
C SER A 126 3.21 -1.15 9.02
N ARG A 127 3.22 -1.79 7.83
CA ARG A 127 4.39 -1.92 6.95
C ARG A 127 4.44 -0.85 5.86
N THR A 128 3.42 0.00 5.81
CA THR A 128 3.27 0.99 4.74
C THR A 128 4.06 2.27 4.98
N MET A 129 4.52 2.51 6.23
CA MET A 129 5.12 3.78 6.68
C MET A 129 4.17 4.98 6.67
N ILE A 130 2.92 4.81 6.24
CA ILE A 130 1.85 5.82 6.28
C ILE A 130 0.77 5.49 7.31
N PHE A 131 1.01 4.48 8.17
CA PHE A 131 0.11 4.07 9.23
C PHE A 131 0.76 4.30 10.60
N ASN A 132 0.04 4.97 11.49
CA ASN A 132 0.46 5.23 12.86
C ASN A 132 0.11 4.04 13.75
N ILE A 133 1.12 3.35 14.29
CA ILE A 133 0.92 2.13 15.08
C ILE A 133 0.48 2.42 16.53
N LYS A 134 0.58 3.67 17.00
CA LYS A 134 0.12 4.08 18.33
C LYS A 134 -1.38 4.39 18.31
N ASN A 135 -1.83 5.14 17.30
CA ASN A 135 -3.22 5.56 17.15
C ASN A 135 -4.08 4.58 16.35
N LEU A 136 -3.44 3.62 15.65
CA LEU A 136 -4.09 2.63 14.78
C LEU A 136 -4.89 3.26 13.63
N GLU A 137 -4.35 4.32 13.03
CA GLU A 137 -4.94 5.05 11.92
C GLU A 137 -3.88 5.49 10.90
N TRP A 138 -4.31 5.87 9.70
CA TRP A 138 -3.41 6.47 8.70
C TRP A 138 -2.86 7.81 9.20
N ASP A 139 -1.55 7.98 9.08
CA ASP A 139 -0.79 9.10 9.62
C ASP A 139 -0.81 10.29 8.65
N GLU A 140 -1.58 11.33 9.00
CA GLU A 140 -1.77 12.53 8.17
C GLU A 140 -0.46 13.25 7.84
N ARG A 141 0.50 13.25 8.78
CA ARG A 141 1.80 13.86 8.52
C ARG A 141 2.52 13.06 7.45
N MET A 142 2.61 11.74 7.58
CA MET A 142 3.27 10.90 6.58
C MET A 142 2.59 10.98 5.20
N LEU A 143 1.26 11.00 5.15
CA LEU A 143 0.52 11.21 3.90
C LEU A 143 0.90 12.56 3.25
N LYS A 144 0.97 13.63 4.03
CA LYS A 144 1.39 14.96 3.54
C LYS A 144 2.85 15.00 3.10
N GLU A 145 3.76 14.44 3.88
CA GLU A 145 5.22 14.45 3.59
C GLU A 145 5.53 13.69 2.30
N LEU A 146 4.80 12.60 2.04
CA LEU A 146 4.92 11.78 0.83
C LEU A 146 4.01 12.26 -0.32
N ASP A 147 3.19 13.28 -0.08
CA ASP A 147 2.17 13.77 -1.01
C ASP A 147 1.30 12.60 -1.51
N ILE A 148 0.51 12.00 -0.62
CA ILE A 148 -0.39 10.87 -0.92
C ILE A 148 -1.81 11.26 -0.49
N PRO A 149 -2.79 11.29 -1.42
CA PRO A 149 -4.18 11.54 -1.08
C PRO A 149 -4.75 10.46 -0.17
N ARG A 150 -5.39 10.86 0.94
CA ARG A 150 -6.06 9.93 1.87
C ARG A 150 -7.20 9.14 1.24
N SER A 151 -7.74 9.60 0.10
CA SER A 151 -8.82 8.94 -0.64
C SER A 151 -8.40 7.68 -1.40
N MET A 152 -7.10 7.41 -1.49
CA MET A 152 -6.53 6.23 -2.15
C MET A 152 -6.60 4.96 -1.30
#